data_AF-A0A1X0D0I9-F1
#
_entry.id   AF-A0A1X0D0I9-F1
#
_cell.length_a   1.000
_cell.length_b   1.000
_cell.length_c   1.000
_cell.angle_alpha   90.00
_cell.angle_beta   90.00
_cell.angle_gamma   90.00
#
_symmetry.space_group_name_H-M   'P 1'
#
loop_
_entity.id
_entity.type
_entity.pdbx_description
1 polymer ?
#
loop_
_entity_poly.entity_id
_entity_poly.type
_entity_poly.pdbx_seq_one_letter_code
_entity_poly.pdbx_strand_id
1 'polypeptide(L)'
;MLTMGWGEREPGTGESASLRQLNRRAATVGLLMRNCVGLMVTGVALADPASQASPGGELLLGAVALWSAYRLATRSHRWQPAVVDYLLVVMLSLGLPLLVSGAGFYRYNTAPLAVAGTGVISFAVSVGPAVSLALTVGIAISYACGAAGVVGWEHVAGVSTLYYFGLQWATSAAIRLMVQRVAAAVDRARAARQAAELEREIDDAVRAYEQEQLSLLHDTAASTLMMVGQDSELDPARLAGQARRDLDLLSGTTWTDTSGPVELVAALRHCAQHRITPVRFAGRVELLLDGRTAGPLTAAVAEVLNNVDRHARAAS
;
A
#
# COMPACT_ATOMS: atom_id res chain seq x y z
N MET A 1 -37.52 19.63 7.64
CA MET A 1 -37.03 19.88 6.27
C MET A 1 -35.54 19.56 6.28
N LEU A 2 -35.17 18.44 5.65
CA LEU A 2 -33.89 17.74 5.76
C LEU A 2 -32.76 18.51 5.05
N THR A 3 -31.76 19.00 5.78
CA THR A 3 -30.47 19.36 5.19
C THR A 3 -29.54 18.16 5.33
N MET A 4 -29.54 17.35 4.28
CA MET A 4 -28.70 16.18 4.06
C MET A 4 -27.24 16.64 4.00
N GLY A 5 -26.48 16.34 5.06
CA GLY A 5 -25.04 16.57 5.11
C GLY A 5 -24.37 15.73 4.04
N TRP A 6 -23.76 16.39 3.06
CA TRP A 6 -22.85 15.76 2.12
C TRP A 6 -21.65 15.27 2.91
N GLY A 7 -21.64 13.98 3.22
CA GLY A 7 -20.41 13.29 3.59
C GLY A 7 -19.43 13.45 2.44
N GLU A 8 -18.36 14.20 2.69
CA GLU A 8 -17.16 14.14 1.88
C GLU A 8 -16.72 12.67 1.86
N ARG A 9 -17.06 11.99 0.75
CA ARG A 9 -16.37 10.76 0.38
C ARG A 9 -14.95 11.18 0.07
N GLU A 10 -14.05 11.00 1.04
CA GLU A 10 -12.63 10.90 0.73
C GLU A 10 -12.48 9.85 -0.39
N PRO A 11 -11.92 10.21 -1.55
CA PRO A 11 -11.67 9.24 -2.60
C PRO A 11 -10.60 8.27 -2.10
N GLY A 12 -11.02 7.06 -1.74
CA GLY A 12 -10.17 5.91 -1.47
C GLY A 12 -9.43 5.45 -2.74
N THR A 13 -8.55 6.28 -3.28
CA THR A 13 -7.66 5.95 -4.40
C THR A 13 -6.22 6.35 -4.10
N GLY A 14 -5.80 6.20 -2.85
CA GLY A 14 -4.38 6.09 -2.54
C GLY A 14 -3.86 4.75 -3.05
N GLU A 15 -3.29 4.72 -4.26
CA GLU A 15 -2.53 3.57 -4.76
C GLU A 15 -1.63 3.04 -3.64
N SER A 16 -1.77 1.76 -3.25
CA SER A 16 -1.06 1.24 -2.07
C SER A 16 0.45 1.49 -2.19
N ALA A 17 1.13 1.74 -1.07
CA ALA A 17 2.57 1.99 -1.08
C ALA A 17 3.35 0.86 -1.77
N SER A 18 2.86 -0.38 -1.66
CA SER A 18 3.37 -1.58 -2.36
C SER A 18 3.23 -1.47 -3.88
N LEU A 19 2.06 -1.07 -4.40
CA LEU A 19 1.83 -0.87 -5.84
C LEU A 19 2.73 0.23 -6.40
N ARG A 20 2.89 1.36 -5.69
CA ARG A 20 3.82 2.42 -6.08
C ARG A 20 5.27 1.94 -6.13
N GLN A 21 5.69 1.13 -5.16
CA GLN A 21 7.05 0.58 -5.14
C GLN A 21 7.27 -0.43 -6.28
N LEU A 22 6.29 -1.28 -6.56
CA LEU A 22 6.29 -2.21 -7.70
C LEU A 22 6.39 -1.46 -9.03
N ASN A 23 5.56 -0.43 -9.23
CA ASN A 23 5.58 0.39 -10.45
C ASN A 23 6.92 1.13 -10.62
N ARG A 24 7.52 1.65 -9.54
CA ARG A 24 8.86 2.24 -9.59
C ARG A 24 9.93 1.22 -10.00
N ARG A 25 9.93 0.03 -9.40
CA ARG A 25 10.88 -1.04 -9.75
C ARG A 25 10.70 -1.48 -11.20
N ALA A 26 9.45 -1.65 -11.65
CA ALA A 26 9.14 -1.98 -13.04
C ALA A 26 9.68 -0.93 -14.01
N ALA A 27 9.52 0.37 -13.70
CA ALA A 27 10.08 1.45 -14.49
C ALA A 27 11.62 1.44 -14.52
N THR A 28 12.28 1.10 -13.40
CA THR A 28 13.75 1.00 -13.35
C THR A 28 14.23 -0.19 -14.20
N VAL A 29 13.58 -1.34 -14.08
CA VAL A 29 13.89 -2.53 -14.88
C VAL A 29 13.71 -2.25 -16.36
N GLY A 30 12.60 -1.62 -16.77
CA GLY A 30 12.39 -1.24 -18.18
C GLY A 30 13.42 -0.24 -18.69
N LEU A 31 13.77 0.78 -17.88
CA LEU A 31 14.84 1.72 -18.22
C LEU A 31 16.19 1.00 -18.43
N LEU A 32 16.60 0.16 -17.49
CA LEU A 32 17.87 -0.56 -17.58
C LEU A 32 17.88 -1.52 -18.76
N MET A 33 16.82 -2.32 -18.92
CA MET A 33 16.69 -3.29 -19.99
C MET A 33 16.84 -2.64 -21.37
N ARG A 34 16.07 -1.57 -21.64
CA ARG A 34 16.11 -0.92 -22.96
C ARG A 34 17.47 -0.30 -23.27
N ASN A 35 18.10 0.35 -22.28
CA ASN A 35 19.35 1.09 -22.53
C ASN A 35 20.57 0.17 -22.51
N CYS A 36 20.56 -0.93 -21.73
CA CYS A 36 21.60 -1.96 -21.82
C CYS A 36 21.56 -2.66 -23.18
N VAL A 37 20.37 -3.09 -23.62
CA VAL A 37 20.22 -3.72 -24.94
C VAL A 37 20.53 -2.71 -26.05
N GLY A 38 20.01 -1.49 -25.94
CA GLY A 38 20.30 -0.41 -26.89
C GLY A 38 21.80 -0.18 -27.05
N LEU A 39 22.53 -0.01 -25.95
CA LEU A 39 23.99 0.17 -25.96
C LEU A 39 24.73 -1.05 -26.52
N MET A 40 24.36 -2.26 -26.10
CA MET A 40 25.00 -3.49 -26.57
C MET A 40 24.80 -3.70 -28.07
N VAL A 41 23.56 -3.62 -28.53
CA VAL A 41 23.20 -3.91 -29.93
C VAL A 41 23.76 -2.86 -30.87
N THR A 42 23.68 -1.58 -30.51
CA THR A 42 24.28 -0.51 -31.33
C THR A 42 25.81 -0.57 -31.32
N GLY A 43 26.42 -0.91 -30.18
CA GLY A 43 27.87 -1.14 -30.09
C GLY A 43 28.34 -2.29 -30.98
N VAL A 44 27.63 -3.42 -30.98
CA VAL A 44 27.91 -4.55 -31.87
C VAL A 44 27.73 -4.15 -33.34
N ALA A 45 26.64 -3.46 -33.68
CA ALA A 45 26.38 -3.03 -35.05
C ALA A 45 27.42 -2.03 -35.59
N LEU A 46 27.97 -1.16 -34.74
CA LEU A 46 29.04 -0.22 -35.10
C LEU A 46 30.42 -0.87 -35.17
N ALA A 47 30.64 -1.94 -34.41
CA ALA A 47 31.89 -2.68 -34.41
C ALA A 47 31.96 -3.75 -35.52
N ASP A 48 30.83 -4.07 -36.15
CA ASP A 48 30.76 -5.08 -37.22
C ASP A 48 31.32 -4.53 -38.55
N PRO A 49 32.47 -5.03 -39.02
CA PRO A 49 33.06 -4.59 -40.29
C PRO A 49 32.23 -5.02 -41.51
N ALA A 50 31.27 -5.93 -41.35
CA ALA A 50 30.33 -6.33 -42.39
C ALA A 50 28.99 -5.57 -42.31
N SER A 51 28.93 -4.49 -41.52
CA SER A 51 27.72 -3.68 -41.36
C SER A 51 27.23 -3.14 -42.70
N GLN A 52 25.92 -3.25 -42.89
CA GLN A 52 25.20 -2.77 -44.07
C GLN A 52 24.67 -1.33 -43.90
N ALA A 53 24.99 -0.70 -42.76
CA ALA A 53 24.53 0.64 -42.45
C ALA A 53 25.17 1.67 -43.38
N SER A 54 24.36 2.59 -43.89
CA SER A 54 24.84 3.80 -44.53
C SER A 54 25.50 4.73 -43.51
N PRO A 55 26.31 5.73 -43.93
CA PRO A 55 26.88 6.72 -42.99
C PRO A 55 25.82 7.43 -42.12
N GLY A 56 24.63 7.67 -42.66
CA GLY A 56 23.51 8.22 -41.89
C GLY A 56 22.96 7.23 -40.85
N GLY A 57 22.94 5.93 -41.17
CA GLY A 57 22.58 4.86 -40.25
C GLY A 57 23.60 4.68 -39.12
N GLU A 58 24.89 4.77 -39.41
CA GLU A 58 25.96 4.73 -38.41
C GLU A 58 25.87 5.90 -37.42
N LEU A 59 25.62 7.12 -37.92
CA LEU A 59 25.38 8.29 -37.06
C LEU A 59 24.17 8.08 -36.13
N LEU A 60 23.10 7.50 -36.65
CA LEU A 60 21.91 7.19 -35.86
C LEU A 60 22.20 6.14 -34.78
N LEU A 61 22.93 5.07 -35.11
CA LEU A 61 23.36 4.05 -34.16
C LEU A 61 24.26 4.65 -33.07
N GLY A 62 25.21 5.52 -33.46
CA GLY A 62 26.09 6.23 -32.53
C GLY A 62 25.32 7.15 -31.57
N ALA A 63 24.32 7.87 -32.09
CA ALA A 63 23.44 8.71 -31.27
C ALA A 63 22.64 7.87 -30.24
N VAL A 64 22.11 6.71 -30.66
CA VAL A 64 21.40 5.79 -29.77
C VAL A 64 22.34 5.18 -28.73
N ALA A 65 23.57 4.82 -29.09
CA ALA A 65 24.59 4.30 -28.18
C ALA A 65 24.94 5.34 -27.09
N LEU A 66 25.25 6.56 -27.52
CA LEU A 66 25.62 7.65 -26.61
C LEU A 66 24.46 8.02 -25.67
N TRP A 67 23.25 8.08 -26.21
CA TRP A 67 22.04 8.32 -25.42
C TRP A 67 21.81 7.19 -24.41
N SER A 68 21.94 5.93 -24.82
CA SER A 68 21.78 4.76 -23.95
C SER A 68 22.79 4.79 -22.80
N ALA A 69 24.05 5.13 -23.06
CA ALA A 69 25.09 5.29 -22.04
C ALA A 69 24.75 6.42 -21.06
N TYR A 70 24.31 7.59 -21.57
CA TYR A 70 23.85 8.71 -20.75
C TYR A 70 22.67 8.32 -19.84
N ARG A 71 21.72 7.54 -20.35
CA ARG A 71 20.56 7.06 -19.58
C ARG A 71 20.94 6.07 -18.50
N LEU A 72 21.90 5.19 -18.75
CA LEU A 72 22.42 4.25 -17.76
C LEU A 72 23.20 4.95 -16.64
N ALA A 73 23.89 6.05 -16.96
CA ALA A 73 24.62 6.87 -16.00
C ALA A 73 23.67 7.73 -15.13
N THR A 74 22.69 8.40 -15.74
CA THR A 74 21.79 9.32 -15.02
C THR A 74 20.61 8.64 -14.34
N ARG A 75 20.14 7.50 -14.87
CA ARG A 75 18.99 6.72 -14.39
C ARG A 75 17.75 7.55 -14.07
N SER A 76 17.57 8.67 -14.77
CA SER A 76 16.50 9.62 -14.47
C SER A 76 15.12 9.05 -14.85
N HIS A 77 14.18 9.11 -13.91
CA HIS A 77 12.80 8.68 -14.08
C HIS A 77 11.86 9.79 -14.57
N ARG A 78 12.40 10.94 -14.99
CA ARG A 78 11.60 12.03 -15.57
C ARG A 78 10.95 11.59 -16.88
N TRP A 79 9.80 12.18 -17.21
CA TRP A 79 9.08 11.86 -18.44
C TRP A 79 9.80 12.35 -19.71
N GLN A 80 10.54 13.46 -19.62
CA GLN A 80 11.20 14.06 -20.80
C GLN A 80 12.26 13.11 -21.41
N PRO A 81 13.19 12.52 -20.64
CA PRO A 81 14.09 11.50 -21.19
C PRO A 81 13.37 10.25 -21.73
N ALA A 82 12.21 9.88 -21.15
CA ALA A 82 11.45 8.74 -21.64
C ALA A 82 10.80 9.00 -23.01
N VAL A 83 10.41 10.25 -23.29
CA VAL A 83 9.96 10.67 -24.63
C VAL A 83 11.10 10.56 -25.64
N VAL A 84 12.30 11.01 -25.28
CA VAL A 84 13.47 10.89 -26.17
C VAL A 84 13.81 9.42 -26.43
N ASP A 85 13.77 8.56 -25.41
CA ASP A 85 13.94 7.12 -25.59
C ASP A 85 12.95 6.55 -26.63
N TYR A 86 11.68 6.96 -26.56
CA TYR A 86 10.64 6.53 -27.50
C TYR A 86 10.90 7.05 -28.92
N LEU A 87 11.23 8.35 -29.04
CA LEU A 87 11.52 8.98 -30.33
C LEU A 87 12.72 8.34 -31.01
N LEU A 88 13.76 7.95 -30.26
CA LEU A 88 14.92 7.23 -30.82
C LEU A 88 14.53 5.85 -31.36
N VAL A 89 13.66 5.12 -30.66
CA VAL A 89 13.13 3.83 -31.17
C VAL A 89 12.32 4.04 -32.46
N VAL A 90 11.48 5.08 -32.50
CA VAL A 90 10.69 5.44 -33.68
C VAL A 90 11.60 5.85 -34.85
N MET A 91 12.59 6.71 -34.62
CA MET A 91 13.55 7.13 -35.64
C MET A 91 14.37 5.96 -36.17
N LEU A 92 14.82 5.05 -35.30
CA LEU A 92 15.53 3.84 -35.71
C LEU A 92 14.63 2.91 -36.54
N SER A 93 13.35 2.81 -36.19
CA SER A 93 12.36 2.00 -36.92
C SER A 93 12.05 2.58 -38.30
N LEU A 94 11.88 3.90 -38.42
CA LEU A 94 11.71 4.59 -39.70
C LEU A 94 12.98 4.55 -40.55
N GLY A 95 14.15 4.62 -39.89
CA GLY A 95 15.47 4.60 -40.50
C GLY A 95 15.94 3.22 -40.96
N LEU A 96 15.08 2.19 -40.97
CA LEU A 96 15.38 0.86 -41.50
C LEU A 96 16.09 0.88 -42.88
N PRO A 97 15.68 1.71 -43.87
CA PRO A 97 16.35 1.79 -45.16
C PRO A 97 17.80 2.26 -45.11
N LEU A 98 18.19 2.97 -44.05
CA LEU A 98 19.55 3.45 -43.82
C LEU A 98 20.43 2.41 -43.11
N LEU A 99 19.83 1.35 -42.56
CA LEU A 99 20.46 0.42 -41.62
C LEU A 99 20.61 -0.99 -42.19
N VAL A 100 19.80 -1.36 -43.20
CA VAL A 100 19.85 -2.69 -43.81
C VAL A 100 19.71 -2.59 -45.33
N SER A 101 20.50 -3.36 -46.07
CA SER A 101 20.41 -3.51 -47.51
C SER A 101 19.97 -4.93 -47.89
N GLY A 102 18.66 -5.14 -48.05
CA GLY A 102 18.15 -6.38 -48.67
C GLY A 102 16.75 -6.80 -48.24
N ALA A 103 16.00 -7.33 -49.20
CA ALA A 103 14.62 -7.79 -48.99
C ALA A 103 14.49 -8.93 -47.95
N GLY A 104 15.58 -9.64 -47.62
CA GLY A 104 15.60 -10.70 -46.62
C GLY A 104 15.85 -10.27 -45.17
N PHE A 105 15.87 -8.97 -44.87
CA PHE A 105 16.28 -8.46 -43.55
C PHE A 105 15.45 -9.02 -42.38
N TYR A 106 14.19 -9.33 -42.60
CA TYR A 106 13.27 -9.85 -41.58
C TYR A 106 13.50 -11.33 -41.22
N ARG A 107 14.41 -12.02 -41.93
CA ARG A 107 14.79 -13.42 -41.65
C ARG A 107 15.87 -13.52 -40.57
N TYR A 108 16.59 -12.44 -40.28
CA TYR A 108 17.67 -12.38 -39.30
C TYR A 108 17.36 -11.37 -38.21
N ASN A 109 18.02 -11.51 -37.06
CA ASN A 109 17.85 -10.58 -35.95
C ASN A 109 18.70 -9.33 -36.20
N THR A 110 18.06 -8.23 -36.56
CA THR A 110 18.75 -6.96 -36.87
C THR A 110 18.79 -6.04 -35.66
N ALA A 111 19.74 -5.11 -35.65
CA ALA A 111 19.84 -4.12 -34.58
C ALA A 111 18.55 -3.30 -34.37
N PRO A 112 17.87 -2.80 -35.42
CA PRO A 112 16.60 -2.09 -35.27
C PRO A 112 15.49 -2.96 -34.67
N LEU A 113 15.41 -4.23 -35.06
CA LEU A 113 14.45 -5.18 -34.51
C LEU A 113 14.68 -5.40 -33.00
N ALA A 114 15.92 -5.66 -32.60
CA ALA A 114 16.24 -5.88 -31.19
C ALA A 114 15.92 -4.63 -30.33
N VAL A 115 16.23 -3.43 -30.82
CA VAL A 115 15.91 -2.18 -30.13
C VAL A 115 14.40 -1.93 -30.06
N ALA A 116 13.68 -2.10 -31.17
CA ALA A 116 12.23 -1.92 -31.22
C ALA A 116 11.48 -2.90 -30.33
N GLY A 117 11.82 -4.20 -30.40
CA GLY A 117 11.21 -5.24 -29.57
C GLY A 117 11.47 -5.02 -28.09
N THR A 118 12.70 -4.66 -27.73
CA THR A 118 13.04 -4.33 -26.33
C THR A 118 12.32 -3.07 -25.85
N GLY A 119 12.14 -2.08 -26.73
CA GLY A 119 11.32 -0.90 -26.48
C GLY A 119 9.88 -1.28 -26.12
N VAL A 120 9.24 -2.12 -26.94
CA VAL A 120 7.86 -2.61 -26.71
C VAL A 120 7.74 -3.29 -25.33
N ILE A 121 8.63 -4.24 -25.02
CA ILE A 121 8.63 -4.96 -23.74
C ILE A 121 8.86 -3.98 -22.58
N SER A 122 9.84 -3.08 -22.69
CA SER A 122 10.16 -2.10 -21.66
C SER A 122 8.98 -1.17 -21.35
N PHE A 123 8.33 -0.62 -22.37
CA PHE A 123 7.18 0.25 -22.19
C PHE A 123 5.97 -0.50 -21.64
N ALA A 124 5.72 -1.74 -22.09
CA ALA A 124 4.65 -2.59 -21.56
C ALA A 124 4.77 -2.83 -20.05
N VAL A 125 6.01 -2.98 -19.54
CA VAL A 125 6.29 -3.16 -18.12
C VAL A 125 6.26 -1.84 -17.34
N SER A 126 6.68 -0.73 -17.96
CA SER A 126 6.96 0.53 -17.25
C SER A 126 5.77 1.50 -17.14
N VAL A 127 4.84 1.49 -18.09
CA VAL A 127 3.73 2.46 -18.13
C VAL A 127 2.36 1.77 -18.12
N GLY A 128 1.28 2.53 -17.93
CA GLY A 128 -0.09 2.00 -17.95
C GLY A 128 -0.43 1.26 -19.25
N PRO A 129 -1.31 0.24 -19.21
CA PRO A 129 -1.59 -0.64 -20.35
C PRO A 129 -2.10 0.10 -21.60
N ALA A 130 -2.92 1.15 -21.42
CA ALA A 130 -3.40 1.97 -22.53
C ALA A 130 -2.27 2.76 -23.20
N VAL A 131 -1.40 3.38 -22.39
CA VAL A 131 -0.26 4.15 -22.89
C VAL A 131 0.75 3.22 -23.56
N SER A 132 1.08 2.07 -22.95
CA SER A 132 2.01 1.12 -23.56
C SER A 132 1.47 0.55 -24.87
N LEU A 133 0.17 0.28 -24.96
CA LEU A 133 -0.46 -0.16 -26.21
C LEU A 133 -0.31 0.91 -27.31
N ALA A 134 -0.62 2.18 -27.00
CA ALA A 134 -0.45 3.28 -27.95
C ALA A 134 1.00 3.43 -28.43
N LEU A 135 1.97 3.32 -27.52
CA LEU A 135 3.39 3.36 -27.86
C LEU A 135 3.80 2.18 -28.75
N THR A 136 3.34 0.96 -28.45
CA THR A 136 3.58 -0.24 -29.27
C THR A 136 3.01 -0.08 -30.67
N VAL A 137 1.77 0.42 -30.80
CA VAL A 137 1.15 0.69 -32.10
C VAL A 137 1.98 1.70 -32.89
N GLY A 138 2.45 2.78 -32.25
CA GLY A 138 3.32 3.74 -32.91
C GLY A 138 4.67 3.15 -33.36
N ILE A 139 5.28 2.28 -32.55
CA ILE A 139 6.50 1.55 -32.95
C ILE A 139 6.22 0.63 -34.14
N ALA A 140 5.11 -0.12 -34.10
CA ALA A 140 4.71 -1.02 -35.17
C ALA A 140 4.45 -0.28 -36.49
N ILE A 141 3.73 0.85 -36.45
CA ILE A 141 3.51 1.71 -37.63
C ILE A 141 4.84 2.23 -38.16
N SER A 142 5.69 2.77 -37.28
CA SER A 142 7.01 3.30 -37.66
C SER A 142 7.89 2.23 -38.32
N TYR A 143 7.88 1.02 -37.76
CA TYR A 143 8.61 -0.12 -38.29
C TYR A 143 8.02 -0.60 -39.64
N ALA A 144 6.69 -0.61 -39.78
CA ALA A 144 6.03 -0.95 -41.04
C ALA A 144 6.41 0.06 -42.15
N CYS A 145 6.41 1.36 -41.83
CA CYS A 145 6.84 2.41 -42.76
C CYS A 145 8.32 2.25 -43.16
N GLY A 146 9.22 2.00 -42.20
CA GLY A 146 10.63 1.75 -42.50
C GLY A 146 10.85 0.48 -43.33
N ALA A 147 10.13 -0.60 -43.00
CA ALA A 147 10.17 -1.85 -43.74
C ALA A 147 9.65 -1.70 -45.18
N ALA A 148 8.59 -0.91 -45.38
CA ALA A 148 8.07 -0.58 -46.70
C ALA A 148 9.12 0.10 -47.59
N GLY A 149 9.99 0.94 -47.00
CA GLY A 149 11.11 1.56 -47.70
C GLY A 149 12.20 0.57 -48.16
N VAL A 150 12.22 -0.66 -47.63
CA VAL A 150 13.20 -1.70 -47.98
C VAL A 150 12.61 -2.77 -48.91
N VAL A 151 11.39 -3.24 -48.63
CA VAL A 151 10.78 -4.41 -49.30
C VAL A 151 9.57 -4.05 -50.17
N GLY A 152 9.10 -2.80 -50.11
CA GLY A 152 7.85 -2.37 -50.77
C GLY A 152 6.61 -2.66 -49.93
N TRP A 153 5.56 -1.86 -50.12
CA TRP A 153 4.31 -1.94 -49.33
C TRP A 153 3.58 -3.27 -49.48
N GLU A 154 3.67 -3.87 -50.67
CA GLU A 154 3.02 -5.14 -51.00
C GLU A 154 3.54 -6.34 -50.20
N HIS A 155 4.77 -6.25 -49.66
CA HIS A 155 5.40 -7.32 -48.88
C HIS A 155 5.41 -7.08 -47.36
N VAL A 156 4.99 -5.89 -46.89
CA VAL A 156 5.03 -5.53 -45.44
C VAL A 156 4.17 -6.46 -44.60
N ALA A 157 3.00 -6.89 -45.11
CA ALA A 157 2.09 -7.77 -44.38
C ALA A 157 2.70 -9.16 -44.08
N GLY A 158 3.71 -9.58 -44.86
CA GLY A 158 4.45 -10.83 -44.66
C GLY A 158 5.59 -10.72 -43.63
N VAL A 159 5.87 -9.53 -43.10
CA VAL A 159 6.94 -9.32 -42.13
C VAL A 159 6.48 -9.79 -40.74
N SER A 160 6.87 -11.02 -40.38
CA SER A 160 6.49 -11.69 -39.12
C SER A 160 6.75 -10.84 -37.86
N THR A 161 7.78 -10.00 -37.90
CA THR A 161 8.17 -9.06 -36.83
C THR A 161 7.01 -8.18 -36.33
N LEU A 162 6.12 -7.72 -37.22
CA LEU A 162 5.00 -6.87 -36.84
C LEU A 162 4.02 -7.60 -35.90
N TYR A 163 3.78 -8.89 -36.17
CA TYR A 163 2.97 -9.74 -35.30
C TYR A 163 3.66 -10.04 -33.97
N TYR A 164 4.99 -10.18 -33.98
CA TYR A 164 5.77 -10.38 -32.76
C TYR A 164 5.70 -9.18 -31.81
N PHE A 165 5.59 -7.94 -32.28
CA PHE A 165 5.40 -6.79 -31.37
C PHE A 165 4.09 -6.88 -30.59
N GLY A 166 2.99 -7.28 -31.25
CA GLY A 166 1.72 -7.53 -30.59
C GLY A 166 1.83 -8.64 -29.54
N LEU A 167 2.48 -9.75 -29.90
CA LEU A 167 2.72 -10.87 -28.98
C LEU A 167 3.60 -10.46 -27.79
N GLN A 168 4.71 -9.76 -28.04
CA GLN A 168 5.62 -9.26 -27.00
C GLN A 168 4.91 -8.32 -26.03
N TRP A 169 4.08 -7.40 -26.55
CA TRP A 169 3.26 -6.54 -25.71
C TRP A 169 2.26 -7.34 -24.88
N ALA A 170 1.52 -8.27 -25.51
CA ALA A 170 0.51 -9.09 -24.84
C ALA A 170 1.12 -9.93 -23.70
N THR A 171 2.23 -10.62 -23.97
CA THR A 171 2.96 -11.40 -22.97
C THR A 171 3.46 -10.51 -21.83
N SER A 172 4.05 -9.36 -22.14
CA SER A 172 4.58 -8.43 -21.13
C SER A 172 3.46 -7.84 -20.26
N ALA A 173 2.34 -7.46 -20.88
CA ALA A 173 1.17 -6.95 -20.20
C ALA A 173 0.52 -8.02 -19.30
N ALA A 174 0.45 -9.28 -19.78
CA ALA A 174 -0.05 -10.41 -19.00
C ALA A 174 0.84 -10.69 -17.78
N ILE A 175 2.17 -10.71 -17.95
CA ILE A 175 3.12 -10.89 -16.84
C ILE A 175 2.94 -9.76 -15.82
N ARG A 176 2.88 -8.51 -16.27
CA ARG A 176 2.67 -7.36 -15.38
C ARG A 176 1.36 -7.48 -14.60
N LEU A 177 0.27 -7.86 -15.26
CA LEU A 177 -1.03 -8.07 -14.63
C LEU A 177 -0.96 -9.19 -13.58
N MET A 178 -0.31 -10.31 -13.90
CA MET A 178 -0.14 -11.43 -12.97
C MET A 178 0.66 -11.00 -11.73
N VAL A 179 1.79 -10.30 -11.91
CA VAL A 179 2.61 -9.81 -10.79
C VAL A 179 1.81 -8.85 -9.90
N GLN A 180 1.03 -7.94 -10.49
CA GLN A 180 0.18 -7.03 -9.73
C GLN A 180 -0.92 -7.77 -8.96
N ARG A 181 -1.54 -8.79 -9.57
CA ARG A 181 -2.54 -9.62 -8.91
C ARG A 181 -1.98 -10.42 -7.74
N VAL A 182 -0.78 -11.01 -7.91
CA VAL A 182 -0.09 -11.73 -6.84
C VAL A 182 0.28 -10.78 -5.71
N ALA A 183 0.82 -9.60 -6.00
CA ALA A 183 1.14 -8.60 -4.99
C ALA A 183 -0.11 -8.17 -4.19
N ALA A 184 -1.22 -7.88 -4.88
CA ALA A 184 -2.47 -7.53 -4.23
C ALA A 184 -3.05 -8.69 -3.39
N ALA A 185 -2.89 -9.94 -3.83
CA ALA A 185 -3.32 -11.10 -3.06
C ALA A 185 -2.48 -11.29 -1.79
N VAL A 186 -1.15 -11.12 -1.89
CA VAL A 186 -0.23 -11.19 -0.75
C VAL A 186 -0.50 -10.08 0.26
N ASP A 187 -0.74 -8.85 -0.21
CA ASP A 187 -1.06 -7.72 0.66
C ASP A 187 -2.37 -7.96 1.42
N ARG A 188 -3.41 -8.48 0.76
CA ARG A 188 -4.67 -8.87 1.42
C ARG A 188 -4.46 -9.98 2.46
N ALA A 189 -3.68 -11.01 2.13
CA ALA A 189 -3.38 -12.10 3.05
C ALA A 189 -2.61 -11.62 4.29
N ARG A 190 -1.67 -10.69 4.11
CA ARG A 190 -0.92 -10.07 5.22
C ARG A 190 -1.83 -9.23 6.12
N ALA A 191 -2.70 -8.41 5.52
CA ALA A 191 -3.64 -7.60 6.29
C ALA A 191 -4.61 -8.48 7.10
N ALA A 192 -5.13 -9.56 6.49
CA ALA A 192 -6.00 -10.51 7.18
C ALA A 192 -5.27 -11.23 8.34
N ARG A 193 -4.01 -11.63 8.13
CA ARG A 193 -3.19 -12.23 9.17
C ARG A 193 -2.94 -11.28 10.33
N GLN A 194 -2.58 -10.03 10.06
CA GLN A 194 -2.34 -9.01 11.09
C GLN A 194 -3.60 -8.72 11.91
N ALA A 195 -4.76 -8.66 11.26
CA ALA A 195 -6.04 -8.50 11.95
C ALA A 195 -6.34 -9.69 12.89
N ALA A 196 -6.09 -10.91 12.42
CA ALA A 196 -6.29 -12.12 13.24
C ALA A 196 -5.29 -12.24 14.40
N GLU A 197 -4.04 -11.77 14.22
CA GLU A 197 -3.05 -11.71 15.30
C GLU A 197 -3.48 -10.69 16.36
N LEU A 198 -3.94 -9.50 15.96
CA LEU A 198 -4.44 -8.49 16.89
C LEU A 198 -5.68 -8.96 17.66
N GLU A 199 -6.63 -9.62 16.99
CA GLU A 199 -7.83 -10.15 17.64
C GLU A 199 -7.49 -11.20 18.71
N ARG A 200 -6.50 -12.06 18.43
CA ARG A 200 -6.00 -13.03 19.42
C ARG A 200 -5.31 -12.37 20.61
N GLU A 201 -4.47 -11.37 20.37
CA GLU A 201 -3.82 -10.62 21.45
C GLU A 201 -4.85 -9.95 22.37
N ILE A 202 -5.93 -9.41 21.79
CA ILE A 202 -7.03 -8.82 22.56
C ILE A 202 -7.77 -9.89 23.36
N ASP A 203 -8.14 -11.02 22.74
CA ASP A 203 -8.85 -12.12 23.40
C ASP A 203 -8.03 -12.72 24.57
N ASP A 204 -6.73 -12.92 24.36
CA ASP A 204 -5.82 -13.40 25.41
C ASP A 204 -5.68 -12.39 26.56
N ALA A 205 -5.60 -11.08 26.25
CA ALA A 205 -5.56 -10.03 27.26
C ALA A 205 -6.86 -9.96 28.07
N VAL A 206 -8.02 -10.11 27.41
CA VAL A 206 -9.34 -10.15 28.08
C VAL A 206 -9.42 -11.37 29.00
N ARG A 207 -9.02 -12.56 28.54
CA ARG A 207 -9.03 -13.78 29.37
C ARG A 207 -8.11 -13.65 30.59
N ALA A 208 -6.92 -13.09 30.42
CA ALA A 208 -5.99 -12.89 31.52
C ALA A 208 -6.60 -11.94 32.58
N TYR A 209 -7.24 -10.86 32.14
CA TYR A 209 -7.94 -9.93 33.02
C TYR A 209 -9.12 -10.60 33.75
N GLU A 210 -9.93 -11.39 33.06
CA GLU A 210 -11.04 -12.14 33.67
C GLU A 210 -10.56 -13.14 34.72
N GLN A 211 -9.46 -13.84 34.46
CA GLN A 211 -8.84 -14.76 35.42
C GLN A 211 -8.32 -14.03 36.66
N GLU A 212 -7.70 -12.87 36.48
CA GLU A 212 -7.23 -12.03 37.59
C GLU A 212 -8.42 -11.55 38.45
N GLN A 213 -9.52 -11.11 37.82
CA GLN A 213 -10.74 -10.72 38.52
C GLN A 213 -11.38 -11.89 39.28
N LEU A 214 -11.45 -13.08 38.68
CA LEU A 214 -11.96 -14.27 39.35
C LEU A 214 -11.10 -14.69 40.55
N SER A 215 -9.77 -14.56 40.44
CA SER A 215 -8.86 -14.83 41.56
C SER A 215 -9.09 -13.85 42.71
N LEU A 216 -9.20 -12.55 42.43
CA LEU A 216 -9.47 -11.52 43.44
C LEU A 216 -10.82 -11.74 44.13
N LEU A 217 -11.87 -12.09 43.36
CA LEU A 217 -13.18 -12.45 43.88
C LEU A 217 -13.10 -13.67 44.82
N HIS A 218 -12.41 -14.72 44.39
CA HIS A 218 -12.25 -15.95 45.17
C HIS A 218 -11.51 -15.68 46.48
N ASP A 219 -10.42 -14.93 46.47
CA ASP A 219 -9.64 -14.62 47.67
C ASP A 219 -10.45 -13.78 48.68
N THR A 220 -11.25 -12.83 48.18
CA THR A 220 -12.14 -12.02 49.02
C THR A 220 -13.25 -12.87 49.64
N ALA A 221 -13.88 -13.75 48.85
CA ALA A 221 -14.91 -14.66 49.32
C ALA A 221 -14.36 -15.67 50.34
N ALA A 222 -13.18 -16.25 50.07
CA ALA A 222 -12.52 -17.18 50.98
C ALA A 222 -12.12 -16.50 52.30
N SER A 223 -11.60 -15.27 52.25
CA SER A 223 -11.29 -14.47 53.45
C SER A 223 -12.55 -14.22 54.30
N THR A 224 -13.66 -13.83 53.65
CA THR A 224 -14.94 -13.62 54.35
C THR A 224 -15.49 -14.91 54.97
N LEU A 225 -15.46 -16.02 54.24
CA LEU A 225 -15.92 -17.32 54.72
C LEU A 225 -15.03 -17.88 55.85
N MET A 226 -13.71 -17.67 55.77
CA MET A 226 -12.78 -18.09 56.82
C MET A 226 -13.00 -17.27 58.11
N MET A 227 -13.28 -15.96 58.00
CA MET A 227 -13.67 -15.12 59.14
C MET A 227 -14.98 -15.62 59.78
N VAL A 228 -15.95 -16.10 59.00
CA VAL A 228 -17.20 -16.71 59.50
C VAL A 228 -16.95 -18.07 60.20
N GLY A 229 -16.02 -18.86 59.69
CA GLY A 229 -15.78 -20.22 60.18
C GLY A 229 -14.88 -20.36 61.42
N GLN A 230 -14.09 -19.34 61.76
CA GLN A 230 -13.11 -19.40 62.85
C GLN A 230 -13.57 -18.81 64.20
N ASP A 231 -14.60 -17.96 64.24
CA ASP A 231 -15.10 -17.38 65.48
C ASP A 231 -16.52 -17.88 65.78
N SER A 232 -16.69 -18.62 66.88
CA SER A 232 -18.01 -19.02 67.40
C SER A 232 -18.75 -17.89 68.14
N GLU A 233 -18.16 -16.70 68.25
CA GLU A 233 -18.78 -15.47 68.79
C GLU A 233 -18.49 -14.24 67.89
N LEU A 234 -18.93 -14.28 66.63
CA LEU A 234 -18.79 -13.12 65.74
C LEU A 234 -19.82 -12.03 66.08
N ASP A 235 -19.33 -10.83 66.41
CA ASP A 235 -20.15 -9.62 66.48
C ASP A 235 -20.76 -9.32 65.10
N PRO A 236 -22.11 -9.37 64.94
CA PRO A 236 -22.79 -9.16 63.67
C PRO A 236 -22.42 -7.83 63.00
N ALA A 237 -22.07 -6.82 63.78
CA ALA A 237 -21.68 -5.50 63.25
C ALA A 237 -20.34 -5.54 62.51
N ARG A 238 -19.38 -6.37 62.96
CA ARG A 238 -18.08 -6.53 62.28
C ARG A 238 -18.21 -7.29 60.97
N LEU A 239 -19.04 -8.32 60.94
CA LEU A 239 -19.31 -9.08 59.72
C LEU A 239 -20.00 -8.20 58.66
N ALA A 240 -21.01 -7.43 59.07
CA ALA A 240 -21.69 -6.49 58.20
C ALA A 240 -20.75 -5.39 57.71
N GLY A 241 -19.85 -4.89 58.56
CA GLY A 241 -18.84 -3.90 58.18
C GLY A 241 -17.83 -4.45 57.14
N GLN A 242 -17.42 -5.71 57.28
CA GLN A 242 -16.51 -6.34 56.33
C GLN A 242 -17.19 -6.65 54.99
N ALA A 243 -18.37 -7.29 55.02
CA ALA A 243 -19.16 -7.56 53.81
C ALA A 243 -19.51 -6.27 53.04
N ARG A 244 -19.72 -5.15 53.74
CA ARG A 244 -19.98 -3.85 53.13
C ARG A 244 -18.73 -3.24 52.50
N ARG A 245 -17.56 -3.39 53.11
CA ARG A 245 -16.28 -2.99 52.50
C ARG A 245 -15.95 -3.83 51.26
N ASP A 246 -16.22 -5.13 51.32
CA ASP A 246 -15.99 -6.04 50.20
C ASP A 246 -16.98 -5.76 49.05
N LEU A 247 -18.24 -5.44 49.36
CA LEU A 247 -19.22 -4.95 48.37
C LEU A 247 -18.87 -3.55 47.81
N ASP A 248 -18.30 -2.65 48.61
CA ASP A 248 -17.82 -1.34 48.15
C ASP A 248 -16.62 -1.49 47.20
N LEU A 249 -15.71 -2.43 47.46
CA LEU A 249 -14.60 -2.80 46.56
C LEU A 249 -15.11 -3.36 45.22
N LEU A 250 -16.17 -4.17 45.25
CA LEU A 250 -16.80 -4.76 44.06
C LEU A 250 -17.75 -3.80 43.32
N SER A 251 -18.24 -2.75 43.97
CA SER A 251 -19.11 -1.74 43.35
C SER A 251 -18.35 -0.54 42.79
N GLY A 252 -17.09 -0.35 43.23
CA GLY A 252 -16.13 0.55 42.58
C GLY A 252 -15.79 0.17 41.13
N THR A 253 -15.97 -1.10 40.76
CA THR A 253 -15.91 -1.63 39.39
C THR A 253 -17.30 -1.64 38.77
N THR A 254 -17.86 -0.46 38.51
CA THR A 254 -19.25 -0.33 38.04
C THR A 254 -19.44 -0.94 36.65
N TRP A 255 -19.98 -2.16 36.60
CA TRP A 255 -20.58 -2.75 35.41
C TRP A 255 -21.91 -2.03 35.12
N THR A 256 -21.87 -0.93 34.38
CA THR A 256 -23.08 -0.29 33.83
C THR A 256 -23.59 -1.06 32.62
N ASP A 257 -24.88 -1.41 32.64
CA ASP A 257 -25.64 -1.97 31.51
C ASP A 257 -25.40 -1.14 30.24
N THR A 258 -24.87 -1.80 29.21
CA THR A 258 -24.23 -1.19 28.02
C THR A 258 -25.18 -1.05 26.83
N SER A 259 -26.49 -1.15 27.04
CA SER A 259 -27.45 -1.37 25.96
C SER A 259 -28.09 -0.10 25.37
N GLY A 260 -27.76 1.10 25.87
CA GLY A 260 -28.35 2.37 25.43
C GLY A 260 -27.32 3.47 25.10
N PRO A 261 -27.67 4.45 24.25
CA PRO A 261 -26.82 5.61 23.99
C PRO A 261 -26.63 6.42 25.28
N VAL A 262 -25.37 6.66 25.66
CA VAL A 262 -24.98 7.40 26.85
C VAL A 262 -24.45 8.77 26.43
N GLU A 263 -24.95 9.83 27.07
CA GLU A 263 -24.38 11.18 26.93
C GLU A 263 -23.13 11.28 27.81
N LEU A 264 -21.96 11.15 27.19
CA LEU A 264 -20.68 11.07 27.87
C LEU A 264 -20.38 12.35 28.67
N VAL A 265 -20.72 13.53 28.16
CA VAL A 265 -20.33 14.78 28.81
C VAL A 265 -21.07 14.97 30.13
N ALA A 266 -22.36 14.63 30.19
CA ALA A 266 -23.16 14.60 31.40
C ALA A 266 -22.64 13.56 32.39
N ALA A 267 -22.30 12.36 31.91
CA ALA A 267 -21.73 11.31 32.75
C ALA A 267 -20.41 11.77 33.41
N LEU A 268 -19.49 12.37 32.64
CA LEU A 268 -18.23 12.90 33.14
C LEU A 268 -18.42 14.08 34.11
N ARG A 269 -19.39 14.98 33.83
CA ARG A 269 -19.73 16.07 34.75
C ARG A 269 -20.28 15.53 36.07
N HIS A 270 -21.10 14.49 36.03
CA HIS A 270 -21.62 13.85 37.23
C HIS A 270 -20.51 13.26 38.10
N CYS A 271 -19.49 12.63 37.48
CA CYS A 271 -18.30 12.15 38.20
C CYS A 271 -17.54 13.28 38.91
N ALA A 272 -17.50 14.48 38.32
CA ALA A 272 -16.81 15.65 38.87
C ALA A 272 -17.61 16.40 39.95
N GLN A 273 -18.94 16.28 40.00
CA GLN A 273 -19.81 17.04 40.92
C GLN A 273 -19.48 16.84 42.41
N HIS A 274 -18.91 15.70 42.77
CA HIS A 274 -18.61 15.34 44.16
C HIS A 274 -17.12 15.48 44.52
N ARG A 275 -16.33 16.17 43.70
CA ARG A 275 -14.88 16.33 43.89
C ARG A 275 -14.54 17.71 44.42
N ILE A 276 -13.55 17.75 45.30
CA ILE A 276 -13.10 19.00 45.96
C ILE A 276 -12.14 19.74 45.04
N THR A 277 -11.32 19.01 44.28
CA THR A 277 -10.40 19.57 43.30
C THR A 277 -11.16 20.21 42.12
N PRO A 278 -10.90 21.49 41.77
CA PRO A 278 -11.63 22.16 40.70
C PRO A 278 -11.33 21.54 39.32
N VAL A 279 -12.38 21.04 38.66
CA VAL A 279 -12.30 20.40 37.32
C VAL A 279 -12.84 21.35 36.25
N ARG A 280 -12.07 21.56 35.17
CA ARG A 280 -12.49 22.38 34.02
C ARG A 280 -12.59 21.51 32.76
N PHE A 281 -13.79 21.41 32.20
CA PHE A 281 -14.04 20.68 30.96
C PHE A 281 -13.77 21.59 29.75
N ALA A 282 -12.95 21.13 28.80
CA ALA A 282 -12.70 21.79 27.53
C ALA A 282 -13.04 20.82 26.39
N GLY A 283 -13.96 21.20 25.49
CA GLY A 283 -14.38 20.33 24.39
C GLY A 283 -15.83 20.51 23.99
N ARG A 284 -16.40 19.47 23.35
CA ARG A 284 -17.81 19.44 22.92
C ARG A 284 -18.74 19.49 24.14
N VAL A 285 -19.90 20.14 23.95
CA VAL A 285 -20.90 20.34 25.01
C VAL A 285 -21.68 19.05 25.31
N GLU A 286 -21.89 18.23 24.29
CA GLU A 286 -22.59 16.94 24.35
C GLU A 286 -21.90 15.94 23.42
N LEU A 287 -21.85 14.67 23.82
CA LEU A 287 -21.33 13.56 23.03
C LEU A 287 -22.08 12.27 23.38
N LEU A 288 -23.00 11.85 22.51
CA LEU A 288 -23.67 10.56 22.61
C LEU A 288 -22.75 9.46 22.08
N LEU A 289 -22.47 8.47 22.91
CA LEU A 289 -21.69 7.28 22.57
C LEU A 289 -22.48 6.02 22.90
N ASP A 290 -22.16 4.93 22.21
CA ASP A 290 -22.63 3.61 22.61
C ASP A 290 -22.13 3.30 24.03
N GLY A 291 -22.98 2.66 24.83
CA GLY A 291 -22.68 2.31 26.22
C GLY A 291 -21.39 1.49 26.33
N ARG A 292 -21.11 0.63 25.35
CA ARG A 292 -19.87 -0.17 25.27
C ARG A 292 -18.59 0.67 25.19
N THR A 293 -18.66 1.88 24.64
CA THR A 293 -17.52 2.82 24.59
C THR A 293 -17.58 3.84 25.72
N ALA A 294 -18.78 4.30 26.08
CA ALA A 294 -18.98 5.34 27.09
C ALA A 294 -18.69 4.85 28.52
N GLY A 295 -19.08 3.62 28.84
CA GLY A 295 -18.95 3.04 30.17
C GLY A 295 -17.50 2.95 30.64
N PRO A 296 -16.61 2.24 29.92
CA PRO A 296 -15.20 2.13 30.28
C PRO A 296 -14.50 3.48 30.38
N LEU A 297 -14.83 4.41 29.46
CA LEU A 297 -14.25 5.75 29.46
C LEU A 297 -14.69 6.57 30.68
N THR A 298 -15.97 6.48 31.06
CA THR A 298 -16.50 7.16 32.25
C THR A 298 -15.88 6.58 33.53
N ALA A 299 -15.76 5.26 33.64
CA ALA A 299 -15.13 4.59 34.77
C ALA A 299 -13.64 4.97 34.91
N ALA A 300 -12.90 4.97 33.80
CA ALA A 300 -11.49 5.36 33.78
C ALA A 300 -11.31 6.82 34.24
N VAL A 301 -12.14 7.76 33.75
CA VAL A 301 -12.06 9.16 34.18
C VAL A 301 -12.48 9.32 35.64
N ALA A 302 -13.50 8.59 36.12
CA ALA A 302 -13.91 8.63 37.51
C ALA A 302 -12.78 8.18 38.45
N GLU A 303 -12.00 7.16 38.05
CA GLU A 303 -10.87 6.66 38.82
C GLU A 303 -9.67 7.61 38.75
N VAL A 304 -9.36 8.19 37.59
CA VAL A 304 -8.33 9.23 37.47
C VAL A 304 -8.66 10.43 38.35
N LEU A 305 -9.91 10.90 38.33
CA LEU A 305 -10.37 11.99 39.19
C LEU A 305 -10.32 11.61 40.68
N ASN A 306 -10.57 10.34 41.02
CA ASN A 306 -10.45 9.84 42.39
C ASN A 306 -8.99 9.86 42.85
N ASN A 307 -8.09 9.44 41.98
CA ASN A 307 -6.67 9.41 42.26
C ASN A 307 -6.08 10.81 42.40
N VAL A 308 -6.49 11.74 41.53
CA VAL A 308 -6.10 13.16 41.62
C VAL A 308 -6.61 13.80 42.91
N ASP A 309 -7.89 13.61 43.27
CA ASP A 309 -8.43 14.19 44.52
C ASP A 309 -7.76 13.59 45.77
N ARG A 310 -7.42 12.30 45.74
CA ARG A 310 -6.69 11.61 46.81
C ARG A 310 -5.26 12.12 46.96
N HIS A 311 -4.55 12.32 45.85
CA HIS A 311 -3.16 12.79 45.88
C HIS A 311 -3.04 14.30 46.10
N ALA A 312 -4.01 15.10 45.67
CA ALA A 312 -4.07 16.52 46.00
C ALA A 312 -4.22 16.75 47.52
N ARG A 313 -4.91 15.85 48.23
CA ARG A 313 -5.00 15.86 49.71
C ARG A 313 -3.76 15.32 50.43
N ALA A 314 -2.90 14.58 49.73
CA ALA A 314 -1.63 14.13 50.29
C ALA A 314 -0.53 15.21 50.22
N ALA A 315 -0.74 16.24 49.39
CA ALA A 315 0.17 17.37 49.20
C ALA A 315 -0.27 18.66 49.92
N SER A 316 -1.42 18.64 50.61
CA SER A 316 -1.95 19.71 51.47
C SER A 316 -1.71 19.40 52.94
#